data_AF-F4RYI7-F1
#
_entry.id   AF-F4RYI7-F1
#
_cell.length_a   1.000
_cell.length_b   1.000
_cell.length_c   1.000
_cell.angle_alpha   90.00
_cell.angle_beta   90.00
_cell.angle_gamma   90.00
#
_symmetry.space_group_name_H-M   'P 1'
#
loop_
_entity.id
_entity.type
_entity.pdbx_description
1 polymer ?
#
loop_
_entity_poly.entity_id
_entity_poly.type
_entity_poly.pdbx_seq_one_letter_code
_entity_poly.pdbx_strand_id
1 'polypeptide(L)'
;MRTYFLPDGIDSAVHWLLLPVMKNVRTIVTDLYWIGDYWKKDSRRLAVLNKLKEEPNLKYIVLTRGENHENQAVNAELIQEFQSQGVQCHITHHLTALEVLELDYKLNGPMN
;
A
#
# COMPACT_ATOMS: atom_id res chain seq x y z
N MET A 1 -11.88 -7.28 -1.12
CA MET A 1 -11.67 -8.66 -1.62
C MET A 1 -11.03 -9.47 -0.50
N ARG A 2 -11.72 -10.47 0.07
CA ARG A 2 -11.12 -11.41 1.03
C ARG A 2 -10.73 -12.68 0.27
N THR A 3 -9.44 -12.98 0.15
CA THR A 3 -8.94 -14.18 -0.53
C THR A 3 -8.71 -15.28 0.50
N TYR A 4 -9.58 -16.31 0.49
CA TYR A 4 -9.61 -17.41 1.46
C TYR A 4 -8.78 -18.64 1.06
N PHE A 5 -7.94 -18.56 0.04
CA PHE A 5 -7.10 -19.69 -0.36
C PHE A 5 -5.69 -19.19 -0.63
N LEU A 6 -4.79 -19.50 0.30
CA LEU A 6 -3.35 -19.32 0.13
C LEU A 6 -2.68 -20.67 0.42
N PRO A 7 -1.71 -21.12 -0.40
CA PRO A 7 -1.00 -22.36 -0.17
C PRO A 7 -0.10 -22.26 1.07
N ASP A 8 0.10 -23.38 1.76
CA ASP A 8 0.97 -23.47 2.93
C ASP A 8 2.43 -23.14 2.58
N GLY A 9 3.08 -22.30 3.38
CA GLY A 9 4.53 -22.07 3.34
C GLY A 9 5.01 -20.70 2.88
N ILE A 10 4.11 -19.81 2.44
CA ILE A 10 4.47 -18.43 2.12
C ILE A 10 3.87 -17.52 3.20
N ASP A 11 4.66 -16.56 3.71
CA ASP A 11 4.18 -15.62 4.73
C ASP A 11 2.95 -14.88 4.17
N SER A 12 1.78 -15.33 4.61
CA SER A 12 0.45 -15.02 4.05
C SER A 12 0.14 -13.53 4.00
N ALA A 13 0.93 -12.73 4.71
CA ALA A 13 0.89 -11.29 4.67
C ALA A 13 1.10 -10.74 3.26
N VAL A 14 2.23 -11.04 2.59
CA VAL A 14 2.62 -10.36 1.33
C VAL A 14 2.04 -11.01 0.07
N HIS A 15 1.16 -11.99 0.23
CA HIS A 15 0.63 -12.79 -0.87
C HIS A 15 -0.27 -12.03 -1.83
N TRP A 16 -0.96 -11.00 -1.37
CA TRP A 16 -1.78 -10.18 -2.23
C TRP A 16 -0.95 -9.45 -3.29
N LEU A 17 0.33 -9.14 -3.03
CA LEU A 17 1.25 -8.54 -4.01
C LEU A 17 1.60 -9.48 -5.16
N LEU A 18 1.44 -10.79 -4.97
CA LEU A 18 1.68 -11.79 -6.01
C LEU A 18 0.47 -12.05 -6.88
N LEU A 19 -0.70 -11.46 -6.56
CA LEU A 19 -1.90 -11.66 -7.34
C LEU A 19 -1.74 -11.00 -8.72
N PRO A 20 -2.17 -11.66 -9.81
CA PRO A 20 -2.05 -11.09 -11.16
C PRO A 20 -2.68 -9.71 -11.33
N VAL A 21 -3.73 -9.41 -10.53
CA VAL A 21 -4.40 -8.10 -10.55
C VAL A 21 -3.46 -6.96 -10.15
N MET A 22 -2.45 -7.23 -9.31
CA MET A 22 -1.51 -6.21 -8.83
C MET A 22 -0.65 -5.62 -9.93
N LYS A 23 -0.46 -6.34 -11.05
CA LYS A 23 0.23 -5.81 -12.23
C LYS A 23 -0.44 -4.59 -12.83
N ASN A 24 -1.74 -4.37 -12.55
CA ASN A 24 -2.49 -3.22 -13.04
C ASN A 24 -2.77 -2.17 -11.96
N VAL A 25 -2.36 -2.43 -10.72
CA VAL A 25 -2.63 -1.53 -9.59
C VAL A 25 -1.59 -0.41 -9.58
N ARG A 26 -2.07 0.83 -9.67
CA ARG A 26 -1.24 2.04 -9.64
C ARG A 26 -1.22 2.72 -8.28
N THR A 27 -2.27 2.49 -7.47
CA THR A 27 -2.45 3.11 -6.16
C THR A 27 -2.89 2.05 -5.15
N ILE A 28 -2.24 2.02 -3.99
CA ILE A 28 -2.73 1.28 -2.81
C ILE A 28 -3.21 2.29 -1.78
N VAL A 29 -4.45 2.14 -1.32
CA VAL A 29 -4.98 2.89 -0.18
C VAL A 29 -5.04 1.97 1.03
N THR A 30 -4.42 2.36 2.13
CA THR A 30 -4.38 1.57 3.37
C THR A 30 -4.43 2.48 4.59
N ASP A 31 -4.87 1.92 5.71
CA ASP A 31 -4.81 2.57 7.01
C ASP A 31 -3.36 2.59 7.55
N LEU A 32 -2.96 3.74 8.10
CA LEU A 32 -1.68 3.96 8.78
C LEU A 32 -1.50 3.06 10.02
N TYR A 33 -2.58 2.72 10.71
CA TYR A 33 -2.58 1.82 11.87
C TYR A 33 -2.05 0.44 11.51
N TRP A 34 -2.62 -0.14 10.46
CA TRP A 34 -2.23 -1.46 9.99
C TRP A 34 -0.86 -1.47 9.32
N ILE A 35 -0.44 -0.34 8.73
CA ILE A 35 0.87 -0.28 8.06
C ILE A 35 2.03 -0.37 9.06
N GLY A 36 1.89 0.20 10.26
CA GLY A 36 2.92 0.08 11.28
C GLY A 36 3.19 -1.38 11.65
N ASP A 37 2.15 -2.13 11.98
CA ASP A 37 2.31 -3.50 12.50
C ASP A 37 2.55 -4.54 11.41
N TYR A 38 1.95 -4.36 10.24
CA TYR A 38 2.16 -5.27 9.13
C TYR A 38 3.60 -5.22 8.60
N TRP A 39 4.19 -4.02 8.56
CA TRP A 39 5.50 -3.77 7.93
C TRP A 39 6.67 -3.73 8.91
N LYS A 40 6.41 -3.76 10.22
CA LYS A 40 7.43 -3.90 11.27
C LYS A 40 8.27 -5.18 11.15
N LYS A 41 7.73 -6.24 10.54
CA LYS A 41 8.50 -7.48 10.34
C LYS A 41 9.43 -7.32 9.14
N ASP A 42 10.74 -7.30 9.39
CA ASP A 42 11.78 -7.11 8.37
C ASP A 42 11.65 -8.06 7.17
N SER A 43 11.29 -9.33 7.39
CA SER A 43 11.08 -10.30 6.31
C SER A 43 9.96 -9.87 5.35
N ARG A 44 8.88 -9.28 5.88
CA ARG A 44 7.75 -8.78 5.08
C ARG A 44 8.13 -7.49 4.39
N ARG A 45 8.75 -6.56 5.11
CA ARG A 45 9.24 -5.28 4.58
C ARG A 45 10.13 -5.49 3.36
N LEU A 46 11.15 -6.34 3.49
CA LEU A 46 12.07 -6.67 2.39
C LEU A 46 11.36 -7.36 1.22
N ALA A 47 10.46 -8.31 1.49
CA ALA A 47 9.73 -9.00 0.44
C ALA A 47 8.87 -8.04 -0.39
N VAL A 48 8.19 -7.10 0.27
CA VAL A 48 7.42 -6.10 -0.47
C VAL A 48 8.34 -5.14 -1.21
N LEU A 49 9.36 -4.57 -0.57
CA LEU A 49 10.27 -3.62 -1.24
C LEU A 49 10.91 -4.25 -2.48
N ASN A 50 11.31 -5.52 -2.42
CA ASN A 50 11.81 -6.25 -3.59
C ASN A 50 10.72 -6.41 -4.65
N LYS A 51 9.48 -6.70 -4.25
CA LYS A 51 8.39 -6.83 -5.21
C LYS A 51 8.01 -5.51 -5.87
N LEU A 52 8.08 -4.39 -5.14
CA LEU A 52 7.87 -3.06 -5.68
C LEU A 52 8.89 -2.69 -6.75
N LYS A 53 10.14 -3.18 -6.65
CA LYS A 53 11.14 -3.03 -7.72
C LYS A 53 10.74 -3.78 -8.99
N GLU A 54 10.01 -4.89 -8.87
CA GLU A 54 9.59 -5.73 -10.00
C GLU A 54 8.27 -5.29 -10.63
N GLU A 55 7.46 -4.50 -9.92
CA GLU A 55 6.13 -4.08 -10.34
C GLU A 55 6.13 -2.59 -10.72
N PRO A 56 6.50 -2.23 -11.96
CA PRO A 56 6.71 -0.83 -12.36
C PRO A 56 5.42 0.02 -12.39
N ASN A 57 4.26 -0.62 -12.24
CA ASN A 57 2.97 0.05 -12.35
C ASN A 57 2.50 0.67 -11.04
N LEU A 58 2.99 0.21 -9.87
CA LEU A 58 2.64 0.85 -8.61
C LEU A 58 3.38 2.19 -8.49
N LYS A 59 2.62 3.28 -8.41
CA LYS A 59 3.14 4.64 -8.34
C LYS A 59 2.86 5.30 -6.99
N TYR A 60 1.75 4.94 -6.36
CA TYR A 60 1.24 5.65 -5.18
C TYR A 60 0.87 4.69 -4.04
N ILE A 61 1.23 5.07 -2.83
CA ILE A 61 0.68 4.51 -1.58
C ILE A 61 0.03 5.66 -0.81
N VAL A 62 -1.26 5.52 -0.50
CA VAL A 62 -2.05 6.49 0.26
C VAL A 62 -2.32 5.90 1.63
N LEU A 63 -1.79 6.57 2.65
CA LEU A 63 -1.94 6.24 4.06
C LEU A 63 -3.08 7.08 4.64
N THR A 64 -4.15 6.42 5.04
CA THR A 64 -5.30 7.04 5.69
C THR A 64 -5.15 6.98 7.20
N ARG A 65 -5.40 8.09 7.89
CA ARG A 65 -5.52 8.11 9.34
C ARG A 65 -6.96 7.77 9.70
N GLY A 66 -7.16 6.73 10.51
CA GLY A 66 -8.46 6.47 11.11
C GLY A 66 -8.86 7.60 12.06
N GLU A 67 -10.16 7.83 12.22
CA GLU A 67 -10.72 8.88 13.10
C GLU A 67 -10.22 8.76 14.55
N ASN A 68 -9.98 7.52 15.01
CA ASN A 68 -9.45 7.26 16.37
C ASN A 68 -7.92 7.34 16.46
N HIS A 69 -7.23 7.65 15.37
CA HIS A 69 -5.78 7.56 15.22
C HIS A 69 -5.16 8.81 14.57
N GLU A 70 -5.80 9.97 14.69
CA GLU A 70 -5.32 11.23 14.09
C GLU A 70 -3.88 11.61 14.52
N ASN A 71 -3.49 11.25 15.75
CA ASN A 71 -2.17 11.49 16.32
C ASN A 71 -1.17 10.35 16.08
N GLN A 72 -1.51 9.35 15.27
CA GLN A 72 -0.62 8.23 15.03
C GLN A 72 0.64 8.69 14.30
N ALA A 73 1.79 8.42 14.93
CA ALA A 73 3.09 8.72 14.37
C ALA A 73 3.29 7.92 13.08
N VAL A 74 3.69 8.62 12.04
CA VAL A 74 4.03 8.05 10.75
C VAL A 74 5.46 7.52 10.83
N ASN A 75 5.69 6.27 10.42
CA ASN A 75 7.05 5.75 10.31
C ASN A 75 7.74 6.41 9.10
N ALA A 76 8.58 7.42 9.37
CA ALA A 76 9.30 8.16 8.35
C ALA A 76 10.29 7.29 7.56
N GLU A 77 10.91 6.29 8.19
CA GLU A 77 11.83 5.35 7.55
C GLU A 77 11.10 4.55 6.46
N LEU A 78 9.92 4.02 6.79
CA LEU A 78 9.11 3.25 5.84
C LEU A 78 8.68 4.10 4.62
N ILE A 79 8.33 5.38 4.83
CA ILE A 79 8.01 6.29 3.73
C ILE A 79 9.22 6.52 2.84
N GLN A 80 10.39 6.77 3.44
CA GLN A 80 11.62 6.98 2.69
C GLN A 80 12.01 5.74 1.89
N GLU A 81 11.80 4.54 2.44
CA GLU A 81 12.03 3.29 1.73
C GLU A 81 11.15 3.18 0.49
N PHE A 82 9.84 3.41 0.60
CA PHE A 82 8.95 3.39 -0.57
C PHE A 82 9.33 4.43 -1.62
N GLN A 83 9.65 5.65 -1.19
CA GLN A 83 10.09 6.72 -2.08
C GLN A 83 11.39 6.37 -2.80
N SER A 84 12.33 5.70 -2.12
CA SER A 84 13.57 5.20 -2.74
C SER A 84 13.32 4.15 -3.82
N GLN A 85 12.16 3.49 -3.82
CA GLN A 85 11.72 2.56 -4.86
C GLN A 85 10.87 3.24 -5.96
N GLY A 86 10.78 4.57 -5.96
CA GLY A 86 10.00 5.32 -6.94
C GLY A 86 8.50 5.40 -6.63
N VAL A 87 8.07 4.93 -5.44
CA VAL A 87 6.67 4.96 -5.02
C VAL A 87 6.40 6.22 -4.18
N GLN A 88 5.46 7.04 -4.62
CA GLN A 88 5.07 8.25 -3.89
C GLN A 88 4.10 7.91 -2.75
N CYS A 89 4.36 8.45 -1.57
CA CYS A 89 3.54 8.25 -0.39
C CYS A 89 2.71 9.52 -0.11
N HIS A 90 1.40 9.36 0.06
CA HIS A 90 0.49 10.41 0.50
C HIS A 90 -0.10 10.05 1.86
N ILE A 91 -0.32 11.04 2.71
CA ILE A 91 -0.96 10.86 4.01
C ILE A 91 -2.19 11.75 4.06
N THR A 92 -3.32 11.16 4.43
CA THR A 92 -4.61 11.85 4.45
C THR A 92 -5.48 11.35 5.61
N HIS A 93 -6.60 12.02 5.85
CA HIS A 93 -7.65 11.55 6.75
C HIS A 93 -8.37 10.32 6.15
N HIS A 94 -9.31 9.77 6.89
CA HIS A 94 -10.15 8.69 6.39
C HIS A 94 -10.85 9.12 5.09
N LEU A 95 -10.79 8.28 4.05
CA LEU A 95 -11.42 8.55 2.76
C LEU A 95 -12.66 7.67 2.59
N THR A 96 -13.75 8.27 2.16
CA THR A 96 -14.91 7.56 1.63
C THR A 96 -14.57 6.88 0.29
N ALA A 97 -15.41 5.94 -0.13
CA ALA A 97 -15.23 5.28 -1.43
C ALA A 97 -15.22 6.26 -2.60
N LEU A 98 -16.02 7.33 -2.54
CA LEU A 98 -16.06 8.35 -3.60
C LEU A 98 -14.75 9.15 -3.63
N GLU A 99 -14.24 9.58 -2.47
CA GLU A 99 -12.98 10.31 -2.38
C GLU A 99 -11.78 9.46 -2.83
N VAL A 100 -11.81 8.15 -2.60
CA VAL A 100 -10.79 7.23 -3.15
C VAL A 100 -10.82 7.22 -4.68
N LEU A 101 -12.01 7.20 -5.30
CA LEU A 101 -12.14 7.24 -6.76
C LEU A 101 -11.68 8.59 -7.34
N GLU A 102 -12.05 9.69 -6.69
CA GLU A 102 -11.60 11.04 -7.07
C GLU A 102 -10.08 11.20 -6.94
N LEU A 103 -9.52 10.65 -5.85
CA LEU A 103 -8.08 10.66 -5.62
C LEU A 103 -7.35 9.81 -6.67
N ASP A 104 -7.87 8.63 -7.01
CA ASP A 104 -7.28 7.81 -8.07
C ASP A 104 -7.30 8.55 -9.41
N TYR A 105 -8.45 9.16 -9.79
CA TYR A 105 -8.54 9.96 -11.00
C TYR A 105 -7.55 11.13 -11.01
N LYS A 106 -7.37 11.81 -9.88
CA LYS A 106 -6.42 12.92 -9.73
C LYS A 106 -4.97 12.48 -9.86
N LEU A 107 -4.61 11.33 -9.28
CA LEU A 107 -3.24 10.81 -9.28
C LEU A 107 -2.86 10.15 -10.60
N ASN A 108 -3.81 9.43 -11.21
CA ASN A 108 -3.54 8.52 -12.31
C ASN A 108 -4.16 8.94 -13.65
N GLY A 109 -5.00 9.98 -13.66
CA GLY A 109 -5.78 10.39 -14.82
C GLY A 109 -6.88 9.39 -15.19
N PRO A 110 -7.62 9.65 -16.28
CA PRO A 110 -8.57 8.68 -16.82
C PRO A 110 -7.86 7.36 -17.14
N MET A 111 -8.55 6.24 -16.86
CA MET A 111 -8.12 4.93 -17.32
C MET A 111 -8.32 4.88 -18.84
N ASN A 112 -7.24 4.67 -19.60
CA ASN A 112 -7.30 4.43 -21.03
C ASN A 112 -7.75 3.01 -21.35
#